data_AF-A0A8T5LGR2-F1
#
_entry.id   AF-A0A8T5LGR2-F1
#
_cell.length_a   1.000
_cell.length_b   1.000
_cell.length_c   1.000
_cell.angle_alpha   90.00
_cell.angle_beta   90.00
_cell.angle_gamma   90.00
#
_symmetry.space_group_name_H-M   'P 1'
#
loop_
_entity.id
_entity.type
_entity.pdbx_description
1 polymer ?
#
loop_
_entity_poly.entity_id
_entity_poly.type
_entity_poly.pdbx_seq_one_letter_code
_entity_poly.pdbx_strand_id
1 'polypeptide(L)'
;MSDSEPTEEEQQNMSPEQVAELQKKNCVFCKIMAGEVPSHKVYEDDKMMAILDIYPAVKGHILVMPKKHTQIMPLIPQETLSHIFKNVKYLSRGVKQGVPSTKTTIFIANGGVAGQQSPHFLFHIIPRDNGDGLDNFNPPTKNISQDELLEPLKSSLTKMMQSQLQQEGKVLAQPPNKDDLAKIIDQNPQLKEAIINNPEQVKKEMETNQKLKLLFQGVNIDKLSDILKQIETAKKTLAEQEESTKKEEEAPKQTLPDKKKENKNLLDNITNMFTK
;
A
#
# COMPACT_ATOMS: atom_id res chain seq x y z
N MET A 1 -32.77 -32.37 -11.04
CA MET A 1 -31.49 -32.35 -11.77
C MET A 1 -30.43 -32.51 -10.71
N SER A 2 -29.62 -33.56 -10.78
CA SER A 2 -28.63 -33.89 -9.75
C SER A 2 -27.56 -32.80 -9.69
N ASP A 3 -27.46 -32.09 -8.56
CA ASP A 3 -26.31 -31.22 -8.22
C ASP A 3 -25.08 -32.11 -7.95
N SER A 4 -24.52 -32.74 -9.00
CA SER A 4 -23.21 -33.38 -8.89
C SER A 4 -22.14 -32.31 -8.88
N GLU A 5 -21.20 -32.39 -7.92
CA GLU A 5 -20.02 -31.52 -7.93
C GLU A 5 -19.26 -31.67 -9.25
N PRO A 6 -18.79 -30.56 -9.85
CA PRO A 6 -18.04 -30.63 -11.10
C PRO A 6 -16.74 -31.40 -10.89
N THR A 7 -16.40 -32.24 -11.87
CA THR A 7 -15.17 -33.03 -11.91
C THR A 7 -13.94 -32.13 -11.95
N GLU A 8 -12.76 -32.66 -11.58
CA GLU A 8 -11.50 -31.90 -11.59
C GLU A 8 -11.17 -31.32 -12.97
N GLU A 9 -11.51 -32.03 -14.04
CA GLU A 9 -11.32 -31.60 -15.43
C GLU A 9 -12.30 -30.48 -15.83
N GLU A 10 -13.54 -30.51 -15.32
CA GLU A 10 -14.51 -29.42 -15.49
C GLU A 10 -14.06 -28.17 -14.72
N GLN A 11 -13.53 -28.33 -13.50
CA GLN A 11 -13.01 -27.24 -12.68
C GLN A 11 -11.82 -26.53 -13.31
N GLN A 12 -10.93 -27.26 -14.01
CA GLN A 12 -9.79 -26.69 -14.72
C GLN A 12 -10.18 -25.83 -15.94
N ASN A 13 -11.38 -26.04 -16.48
CA ASN A 13 -11.90 -25.31 -17.63
C ASN A 13 -12.88 -24.18 -17.26
N MET A 14 -13.15 -23.97 -15.97
CA MET A 14 -14.02 -22.90 -15.49
C MET A 14 -13.32 -21.54 -15.54
N SER A 15 -14.07 -20.50 -15.92
CA SER A 15 -13.62 -19.12 -15.76
C SER A 15 -13.44 -18.76 -14.27
N PRO A 16 -12.58 -17.78 -13.94
CA PRO A 16 -12.41 -17.31 -12.56
C PRO A 16 -13.72 -16.93 -11.87
N GLU A 17 -14.67 -16.35 -12.61
CA GLU A 17 -15.99 -15.99 -12.11
C GLU A 17 -16.83 -17.21 -11.74
N GLN A 18 -16.80 -18.25 -12.57
CA GLN A 18 -17.51 -19.51 -12.30
C GLN A 18 -16.93 -20.22 -11.08
N VAL A 19 -15.60 -20.24 -10.94
CA VAL A 19 -14.92 -20.82 -9.77
C VAL A 19 -15.31 -20.08 -8.50
N ALA A 20 -15.33 -18.75 -8.53
CA ALA A 20 -15.71 -17.93 -7.38
C ALA A 20 -17.18 -18.15 -6.97
N GLU A 21 -18.11 -18.25 -7.92
CA GLU A 21 -19.52 -18.50 -7.61
C GLU A 21 -19.75 -19.92 -7.07
N LEU A 22 -19.03 -20.91 -7.60
CA LEU A 22 -19.07 -22.28 -7.06
C LEU A 22 -18.54 -22.34 -5.62
N GLN A 23 -17.40 -21.71 -5.36
CA GLN A 23 -16.81 -21.64 -4.02
C GLN A 23 -17.76 -20.97 -3.01
N LYS A 24 -18.47 -19.91 -3.44
CA LYS A 24 -19.51 -19.26 -2.64
C LYS A 24 -20.72 -20.17 -2.41
N LYS A 25 -21.22 -20.89 -3.42
CA LYS A 25 -22.34 -21.85 -3.29
C LYS A 25 -22.00 -22.99 -2.32
N ASN A 26 -20.75 -23.43 -2.31
CA ASN A 26 -20.27 -24.50 -1.43
C ASN A 26 -19.75 -23.99 -0.07
N CYS A 27 -19.73 -22.68 0.16
CA CYS A 27 -19.24 -22.10 1.40
C CYS A 27 -20.28 -22.24 2.53
N VAL A 28 -19.92 -23.00 3.58
CA VAL A 28 -20.78 -23.16 4.78
C VAL A 28 -21.13 -21.83 5.43
N PHE A 29 -20.21 -20.85 5.44
CA PHE A 29 -20.47 -19.53 6.03
C PHE A 29 -21.46 -18.72 5.19
N CYS A 30 -21.43 -18.83 3.86
CA CYS A 30 -22.47 -18.24 3.02
C CYS A 30 -23.84 -18.85 3.31
N LYS A 31 -23.91 -20.18 3.49
CA LYS A 31 -25.15 -20.87 3.87
C LYS A 31 -25.65 -20.45 5.26
N ILE A 32 -24.76 -20.27 6.23
CA ILE A 32 -25.09 -19.71 7.55
C ILE A 32 -25.70 -18.32 7.41
N MET A 33 -25.10 -17.46 6.58
CA MET A 33 -25.58 -16.09 6.37
C MET A 33 -26.90 -16.02 5.59
N ALA A 34 -27.17 -17.00 4.73
CA ALA A 34 -28.44 -17.19 4.06
C ALA A 34 -29.53 -17.81 4.98
N GLY A 35 -29.16 -18.27 6.18
CA GLY A 35 -30.08 -18.93 7.11
C GLY A 35 -30.38 -20.39 6.77
N GLU A 36 -29.65 -20.98 5.82
CA GLU A 36 -29.79 -22.40 5.42
C GLU A 36 -29.17 -23.35 6.46
N VAL A 37 -28.17 -22.87 7.19
CA VAL A 37 -27.48 -23.63 8.25
C VAL A 37 -27.61 -22.86 9.57
N PRO A 38 -28.04 -23.50 10.67
CA PRO A 38 -28.16 -22.83 11.96
C PRO A 38 -26.79 -22.44 12.51
N SER A 39 -26.74 -21.34 13.25
CA SER A 39 -25.54 -20.89 13.95
C SER A 39 -25.88 -20.14 15.23
N HIS A 40 -24.93 -20.12 16.16
CA HIS A 40 -25.03 -19.33 17.38
C HIS A 40 -24.52 -17.92 17.13
N LYS A 41 -25.36 -17.08 16.53
CA LYS A 41 -25.03 -15.68 16.22
C LYS A 41 -24.90 -14.86 17.50
N VAL A 42 -23.77 -14.17 17.65
CA VAL A 42 -23.51 -13.26 18.77
C VAL A 42 -23.54 -11.80 18.34
N TYR A 43 -23.35 -11.52 17.05
CA TYR A 43 -23.48 -10.19 16.46
C TYR A 43 -23.73 -10.30 14.95
N GLU A 44 -24.56 -9.41 14.41
CA GLU A 44 -24.79 -9.29 12.97
C GLU A 44 -25.17 -7.85 12.63
N ASP A 45 -24.62 -7.34 11.53
CA ASP A 45 -25.05 -6.08 10.92
C ASP A 45 -25.13 -6.19 9.39
N ASP A 46 -25.09 -5.06 8.68
CA ASP A 46 -25.14 -4.99 7.23
C ASP A 46 -23.86 -5.51 6.55
N LYS A 47 -22.71 -5.48 7.22
CA LYS A 47 -21.39 -5.77 6.64
C LYS A 47 -20.77 -7.06 7.15
N MET A 48 -21.08 -7.49 8.38
CA MET A 48 -20.42 -8.62 9.03
C MET A 48 -21.35 -9.45 9.90
N MET A 49 -20.89 -10.66 10.23
CA MET A 49 -21.50 -11.57 11.18
C MET A 49 -20.43 -12.11 12.13
N ALA A 50 -20.80 -12.33 13.38
CA ALA A 50 -19.99 -13.05 14.35
C ALA A 50 -20.81 -14.19 14.97
N ILE A 51 -20.21 -15.37 15.05
CA ILE A 51 -20.83 -16.59 15.58
C ILE A 51 -19.91 -17.29 16.57
N LEU A 52 -20.47 -18.09 17.48
CA LEU A 52 -19.66 -19.07 18.22
C LEU A 52 -19.23 -20.20 17.28
N ASP A 53 -17.95 -20.57 17.37
CA ASP A 53 -17.45 -21.73 16.66
C ASP A 53 -18.07 -23.01 17.24
N ILE A 54 -18.56 -23.88 16.37
CA ILE A 54 -19.10 -25.19 16.74
C ILE A 54 -18.00 -26.24 16.98
N TYR A 55 -16.79 -25.99 16.44
CA TYR A 55 -15.57 -26.74 16.72
C TYR A 55 -14.55 -25.81 17.38
N PRO A 56 -14.86 -25.29 18.58
CA PRO A 56 -14.05 -24.25 19.19
C PRO A 56 -12.69 -24.79 19.60
N ALA A 57 -11.63 -24.02 19.33
CA ALA A 57 -10.29 -24.31 19.85
C ALA A 57 -10.30 -24.36 21.39
N VAL A 58 -11.04 -23.43 22.01
CA VAL A 58 -11.37 -23.40 23.44
C VAL A 58 -12.74 -22.73 23.66
N LYS A 59 -13.33 -22.93 24.84
CA LYS A 59 -14.63 -22.32 25.21
C LYS A 59 -14.63 -20.81 24.98
N GLY A 60 -15.61 -20.32 24.21
CA GLY A 60 -15.75 -18.90 23.87
C GLY A 60 -15.06 -18.47 22.59
N HIS A 61 -14.47 -19.40 21.82
CA HIS A 61 -13.98 -19.13 20.48
C HIS A 61 -15.13 -18.62 19.58
N ILE A 62 -14.95 -17.42 19.03
CA ILE A 62 -15.87 -16.84 18.05
C ILE A 62 -15.18 -16.61 16.72
N LEU A 63 -15.97 -16.76 15.66
CA LEU A 63 -15.60 -16.50 14.27
C LEU A 63 -16.29 -15.21 13.82
N VAL A 64 -15.53 -14.30 13.23
CA VAL A 64 -16.01 -13.04 12.68
C VAL A 64 -15.74 -13.02 11.18
N MET A 65 -16.74 -12.67 10.38
CA MET A 65 -16.66 -12.77 8.92
C MET A 65 -17.46 -11.67 8.20
N PRO A 66 -17.03 -11.24 7.00
CA PRO A 66 -17.84 -10.35 6.16
C PRO A 66 -19.07 -11.09 5.63
N LYS A 67 -20.16 -10.34 5.42
CA LYS A 67 -21.38 -10.85 4.79
C LYS A 67 -21.20 -11.17 3.31
N LYS A 68 -20.39 -10.37 2.63
CA LYS A 68 -19.95 -10.67 1.27
C LYS A 68 -18.93 -11.80 1.29
N HIS A 69 -19.09 -12.78 0.41
CA HIS A 69 -18.10 -13.83 0.20
C HIS A 69 -16.76 -13.24 -0.26
N THR A 70 -15.74 -13.44 0.55
CA THR A 70 -14.34 -13.08 0.26
C THR A 70 -13.46 -14.12 0.92
N GLN A 71 -12.50 -14.68 0.20
CA GLN A 71 -11.73 -15.82 0.70
C GLN A 71 -10.62 -15.41 1.67
N ILE A 72 -9.90 -14.35 1.33
CA ILE A 72 -8.70 -13.91 2.05
C ILE A 72 -8.74 -12.40 2.25
N MET A 73 -8.01 -11.92 3.26
CA MET A 73 -8.01 -10.52 3.68
C MET A 73 -7.80 -9.51 2.53
N PRO A 74 -6.86 -9.72 1.57
CA PRO A 74 -6.60 -8.74 0.52
C PRO A 74 -7.77 -8.51 -0.45
N LEU A 75 -8.75 -9.44 -0.51
CA LEU A 75 -9.92 -9.33 -1.39
C LEU A 75 -11.08 -8.57 -0.72
N ILE A 76 -10.94 -8.21 0.56
CA ILE A 76 -11.99 -7.52 1.31
C ILE A 76 -11.92 -6.02 0.98
N PRO A 77 -13.05 -5.39 0.62
CA PRO A 77 -13.09 -3.94 0.47
C PRO A 77 -12.62 -3.22 1.73
N GLN A 78 -11.81 -2.16 1.58
CA GLN A 78 -11.22 -1.40 2.69
C GLN A 78 -12.26 -1.02 3.76
N GLU A 79 -13.39 -0.46 3.34
CA GLU A 79 -14.48 -0.05 4.25
C GLU A 79 -15.05 -1.22 5.07
N THR A 80 -15.17 -2.41 4.47
CA THR A 80 -15.65 -3.60 5.17
C THR A 80 -14.60 -4.10 6.15
N LEU A 81 -13.32 -4.13 5.75
CA LEU A 81 -12.23 -4.56 6.62
C LEU A 81 -12.06 -3.63 7.83
N SER A 82 -12.10 -2.31 7.60
CA SER A 82 -12.05 -1.30 8.67
C SER A 82 -13.22 -1.44 9.65
N HIS A 83 -14.44 -1.69 9.14
CA HIS A 83 -15.62 -1.94 9.96
C HIS A 83 -15.47 -3.20 10.83
N ILE A 84 -15.00 -4.30 10.23
CA ILE A 84 -14.75 -5.56 10.95
C ILE A 84 -13.73 -5.34 12.06
N PHE A 85 -12.57 -4.76 11.77
CA PHE A 85 -11.52 -4.53 12.78
C PHE A 85 -12.00 -3.65 13.94
N LYS A 86 -12.80 -2.61 13.65
CA LYS A 86 -13.42 -1.77 14.68
C LYS A 86 -14.30 -2.61 15.62
N ASN A 87 -15.10 -3.52 15.08
CA ASN A 87 -16.00 -4.37 15.86
C ASN A 87 -15.27 -5.51 16.59
N VAL A 88 -14.23 -6.09 16.00
CA VAL A 88 -13.36 -7.12 16.63
C VAL A 88 -12.83 -6.65 17.98
N LYS A 89 -12.47 -5.37 18.12
CA LYS A 89 -12.07 -4.76 19.41
C LYS A 89 -13.15 -4.92 20.49
N TYR A 90 -14.41 -4.65 20.17
CA TYR A 90 -15.53 -4.74 21.12
C TYR A 90 -15.91 -6.19 21.39
N LEU A 91 -15.93 -7.04 20.35
CA LEU A 91 -16.20 -8.46 20.47
C LEU A 91 -15.16 -9.15 21.36
N SER A 92 -13.87 -8.85 21.17
CA SER A 92 -12.79 -9.37 22.03
C SER A 92 -12.98 -8.97 23.50
N ARG A 93 -13.39 -7.72 23.77
CA ARG A 93 -13.75 -7.29 25.14
C ARG A 93 -14.95 -8.08 25.68
N GLY A 94 -15.98 -8.32 24.86
CA GLY A 94 -17.15 -9.11 25.23
C GLY A 94 -16.80 -10.56 25.56
N VAL A 95 -15.96 -11.21 24.74
CA VAL A 95 -15.46 -12.56 24.98
C VAL A 95 -14.76 -12.64 26.34
N LYS A 96 -13.87 -11.69 26.64
CA LYS A 96 -13.17 -11.62 27.95
C LYS A 96 -14.12 -11.45 29.15
N GLN A 97 -15.26 -10.80 28.95
CA GLN A 97 -16.26 -10.61 30.02
C GLN A 97 -17.16 -11.86 30.19
N GLY A 98 -17.55 -12.51 29.09
CA GLY A 98 -18.44 -13.66 29.10
C GLY A 98 -17.75 -14.98 29.43
N VAL A 99 -16.47 -15.10 29.08
CA VAL A 99 -15.57 -16.16 29.53
C VAL A 99 -14.47 -15.45 30.28
N PRO A 100 -14.42 -15.50 31.62
CA PRO A 100 -13.40 -14.83 32.43
C PRO A 100 -11.98 -15.36 32.15
N SER A 101 -11.47 -15.11 30.96
CA SER A 101 -10.12 -15.41 30.53
C SER A 101 -9.25 -14.18 30.77
N THR A 102 -7.98 -14.44 31.04
CA THR A 102 -7.04 -13.33 31.25
C THR A 102 -6.60 -12.69 29.93
N LYS A 103 -6.65 -13.45 28.83
CA LYS A 103 -5.97 -13.15 27.55
C LYS A 103 -6.84 -13.54 26.34
N THR A 104 -6.41 -13.13 25.15
CA THR A 104 -7.07 -13.43 23.87
C THR A 104 -6.04 -13.53 22.74
N THR A 105 -6.19 -14.50 21.85
CA THR A 105 -5.51 -14.58 20.56
C THR A 105 -6.45 -14.09 19.47
N ILE A 106 -5.97 -13.18 18.62
CA ILE A 106 -6.63 -12.80 17.37
C ILE A 106 -5.86 -13.48 16.24
N PHE A 107 -6.54 -14.27 15.42
CA PHE A 107 -5.90 -15.07 14.38
C PHE A 107 -6.63 -14.94 13.05
N ILE A 108 -5.84 -14.85 11.98
CA ILE A 108 -6.30 -14.82 10.58
C ILE A 108 -5.37 -15.76 9.81
N ALA A 109 -5.94 -16.64 9.02
CA ALA A 109 -5.21 -17.44 8.04
C ALA A 109 -5.64 -17.06 6.62
N ASN A 110 -4.67 -16.70 5.77
CA ASN A 110 -4.87 -16.49 4.35
C ASN A 110 -4.24 -17.65 3.58
N GLY A 111 -5.06 -18.59 3.12
CA GLY A 111 -4.65 -19.80 2.39
C GLY A 111 -4.46 -21.03 3.28
N GLY A 112 -4.62 -22.21 2.68
CA GLY A 112 -4.62 -23.49 3.41
C GLY A 112 -3.32 -23.77 4.18
N VAL A 113 -2.15 -23.47 3.60
CA VAL A 113 -0.84 -23.63 4.26
C VAL A 113 -0.70 -22.72 5.49
N ALA A 114 -1.39 -21.58 5.51
CA ALA A 114 -1.44 -20.69 6.66
C ALA A 114 -2.44 -21.13 7.74
N GLY A 115 -3.17 -22.23 7.52
CA GLY A 115 -4.15 -22.79 8.45
C GLY A 115 -5.61 -22.49 8.11
N GLN A 116 -5.91 -21.88 6.95
CA GLN A 116 -7.29 -21.59 6.56
C GLN A 116 -8.06 -22.89 6.23
N GLN A 117 -9.16 -23.14 6.94
CA GLN A 117 -9.94 -24.38 6.82
C GLN A 117 -11.13 -24.30 5.87
N SER A 118 -11.52 -23.10 5.45
CA SER A 118 -12.67 -22.88 4.57
C SER A 118 -12.43 -21.67 3.67
N PRO A 119 -12.94 -21.67 2.42
CA PRO A 119 -12.76 -20.57 1.47
C PRO A 119 -13.65 -19.36 1.79
N HIS A 120 -13.69 -18.93 3.06
CA HIS A 120 -14.27 -17.67 3.50
C HIS A 120 -13.34 -17.05 4.52
N PHE A 121 -13.19 -15.75 4.48
CA PHE A 121 -12.32 -15.04 5.39
C PHE A 121 -12.88 -15.08 6.81
N LEU A 122 -12.05 -15.52 7.75
CA LEU A 122 -12.39 -15.61 9.16
C LEU A 122 -11.37 -14.84 10.02
N PHE A 123 -11.91 -14.00 10.90
CA PHE A 123 -11.24 -13.53 12.10
C PHE A 123 -11.59 -14.48 13.24
N HIS A 124 -10.58 -15.10 13.80
CA HIS A 124 -10.71 -15.90 15.01
C HIS A 124 -10.44 -15.01 16.23
N ILE A 125 -11.35 -15.05 17.20
CA ILE A 125 -11.13 -14.46 18.53
C ILE A 125 -11.19 -15.61 19.52
N ILE A 126 -10.02 -16.01 20.01
CA ILE A 126 -9.84 -17.19 20.85
C ILE A 126 -9.47 -16.71 22.24
N PRO A 127 -10.32 -16.86 23.28
CA PRO A 127 -9.91 -16.57 24.65
C PRO A 127 -8.73 -17.48 25.03
N ARG A 128 -7.80 -16.99 25.86
CA ARG A 128 -6.59 -17.73 26.25
C ARG A 128 -6.43 -17.75 27.75
N ASP A 129 -6.05 -18.91 28.28
CA ASP A 129 -5.67 -19.10 29.68
C ASP A 129 -4.44 -20.01 29.79
N ASN A 130 -3.82 -20.04 30.96
CA ASN A 130 -2.65 -20.86 31.16
C ASN A 130 -3.04 -22.34 31.11
N GLY A 131 -2.34 -23.13 30.28
CA GLY A 131 -2.62 -24.57 30.14
C GLY A 131 -3.86 -24.88 29.32
N ASP A 132 -4.32 -23.95 28.47
CA ASP A 132 -5.48 -24.14 27.59
C ASP A 132 -5.25 -25.12 26.42
N GLY A 133 -4.06 -25.75 26.35
CA GLY A 133 -3.72 -26.76 25.35
C GLY A 133 -3.42 -26.20 23.97
N LEU A 134 -3.43 -24.87 23.78
CA LEU A 134 -3.08 -24.24 22.52
C LEU A 134 -1.62 -23.80 22.50
N ASP A 135 -0.92 -24.13 21.42
CA ASP A 135 0.45 -23.68 21.21
C ASP A 135 0.53 -22.15 21.18
N ASN A 136 1.61 -21.64 21.75
CA ASN A 136 1.99 -20.25 21.54
C ASN A 136 2.54 -20.12 20.13
N PHE A 137 2.19 -19.04 19.44
CA PHE A 137 2.80 -18.71 18.15
C PHE A 137 4.30 -18.42 18.36
N ASN A 138 5.13 -19.45 18.17
CA ASN A 138 6.57 -19.44 18.41
C ASN A 138 7.32 -19.98 17.18
N PRO A 139 7.31 -19.24 16.04
CA PRO A 139 7.96 -19.69 14.83
C PRO A 139 9.48 -19.78 15.03
N PRO A 140 10.16 -20.83 14.49
CA PRO A 140 11.60 -20.95 14.60
C PRO A 140 12.31 -19.84 13.84
N THR A 141 13.34 -19.26 14.44
CA THR A 141 14.20 -18.26 13.78
C THR A 141 15.19 -18.95 12.85
N LYS A 142 15.24 -18.51 11.58
CA LYS A 142 16.25 -18.94 10.61
C LYS A 142 17.22 -17.78 10.34
N ASN A 143 18.51 -18.08 10.24
CA ASN A 143 19.49 -17.12 9.71
C ASN A 143 19.34 -17.05 8.20
N ILE A 144 18.68 -16.02 7.70
CA ILE A 144 18.49 -15.73 6.27
C ILE A 144 19.47 -14.61 5.91
N SER A 145 20.22 -14.77 4.82
CA SER A 145 21.12 -13.72 4.34
C SER A 145 20.30 -12.48 3.95
N GLN A 146 20.78 -11.27 4.29
CA GLN A 146 20.03 -10.05 3.99
C GLN A 146 19.95 -9.76 2.48
N ASP A 147 20.86 -10.32 1.68
CA ASP A 147 21.00 -9.97 0.27
C ASP A 147 20.06 -10.75 -0.66
N GLU A 148 19.59 -11.94 -0.27
CA GLU A 148 19.03 -12.91 -1.21
C GLU A 148 17.55 -12.66 -1.58
N LEU A 149 16.80 -11.89 -0.77
CA LEU A 149 15.35 -11.72 -0.94
C LEU A 149 14.80 -10.31 -0.60
N LEU A 150 15.61 -9.38 -0.09
CA LEU A 150 15.07 -8.16 0.52
C LEU A 150 14.77 -7.04 -0.47
N GLU A 151 15.58 -6.82 -1.50
CA GLU A 151 15.41 -5.65 -2.37
C GLU A 151 14.17 -5.72 -3.29
N PRO A 152 13.87 -6.84 -3.97
CA PRO A 152 12.63 -6.95 -4.77
C PRO A 152 11.38 -6.82 -3.90
N LEU A 153 11.38 -7.46 -2.72
CA LEU A 153 10.27 -7.40 -1.76
C LEU A 153 10.07 -5.98 -1.23
N LYS A 154 11.15 -5.33 -0.77
CA LYS A 154 11.13 -3.95 -0.30
C LYS A 154 10.64 -3.00 -1.36
N SER A 155 11.11 -3.14 -2.61
CA SER A 155 10.64 -2.32 -3.73
C SER A 155 9.16 -2.52 -3.98
N SER A 156 8.69 -3.76 -4.03
CA SER A 156 7.27 -4.09 -4.23
C SER A 156 6.37 -3.52 -3.14
N LEU A 157 6.73 -3.75 -1.87
CA LEU A 157 5.99 -3.23 -0.72
C LEU A 157 5.97 -1.70 -0.70
N THR A 158 7.11 -1.06 -0.95
CA THR A 158 7.20 0.40 -0.98
C THR A 158 6.29 0.98 -2.06
N LYS A 159 6.32 0.43 -3.28
CA LYS A 159 5.46 0.88 -4.38
C LYS A 159 3.97 0.69 -4.06
N MET A 160 3.60 -0.45 -3.50
CA MET A 160 2.21 -0.73 -3.13
C MET A 160 1.70 0.26 -2.08
N MET A 161 2.49 0.51 -1.02
CA MET A 161 2.12 1.45 0.03
C MET A 161 2.10 2.90 -0.46
N GLN A 162 3.01 3.29 -1.36
CA GLN A 162 2.99 4.61 -2.00
C GLN A 162 1.72 4.82 -2.84
N SER A 163 1.38 3.83 -3.68
CA SER A 163 0.18 3.87 -4.50
C SER A 163 -1.08 4.04 -3.64
N GLN A 164 -1.17 3.27 -2.55
CA GLN A 164 -2.29 3.40 -1.60
C GLN A 164 -2.36 4.79 -0.97
N LEU A 165 -1.24 5.33 -0.49
CA LEU A 165 -1.24 6.66 0.12
C LEU A 165 -1.59 7.76 -0.88
N GLN A 166 -1.13 7.66 -2.14
CA GLN A 166 -1.51 8.58 -3.20
C GLN A 166 -3.01 8.58 -3.47
N GLN A 167 -3.64 7.40 -3.50
CA GLN A 167 -5.10 7.28 -3.62
C GLN A 167 -5.84 7.93 -2.45
N GLU A 168 -5.25 7.93 -1.25
CA GLU A 168 -5.78 8.61 -0.07
C GLU A 168 -5.35 10.09 0.07
N GLY A 169 -4.61 10.65 -0.89
CA GLY A 169 -4.08 12.02 -0.82
C GLY A 169 -2.96 12.23 0.22
N LYS A 170 -2.39 11.14 0.75
CA LYS A 170 -1.32 11.11 1.75
C LYS A 170 0.03 10.78 1.10
N VAL A 171 1.12 10.97 1.84
CA VAL A 171 2.50 10.65 1.39
C VAL A 171 3.18 9.79 2.45
N LEU A 172 4.05 8.86 2.03
CA LEU A 172 4.87 8.09 2.97
C LEU A 172 5.69 9.04 3.84
N ALA A 173 5.76 8.72 5.14
CA ALA A 173 6.53 9.50 6.11
C ALA A 173 8.06 9.26 6.01
N GLN A 174 8.53 8.42 5.08
CA GLN A 174 9.95 8.17 4.91
C GLN A 174 10.52 9.03 3.78
N PRO A 175 11.63 9.75 4.02
CA PRO A 175 12.31 10.47 2.95
C PRO A 175 12.76 9.50 1.85
N PRO A 176 12.70 9.90 0.57
CA PRO A 176 13.28 9.09 -0.50
C PRO A 176 14.77 8.86 -0.25
N ASN A 177 15.27 7.70 -0.69
CA ASN A 177 16.72 7.47 -0.70
C ASN A 177 17.41 8.45 -1.67
N LYS A 178 18.75 8.53 -1.63
CA LYS A 178 19.51 9.50 -2.42
C LYS A 178 19.28 9.37 -3.94
N ASP A 179 19.13 8.14 -4.44
CA ASP A 179 18.96 7.89 -5.87
C ASP A 179 17.56 8.30 -6.34
N ASP A 180 16.53 8.04 -5.53
CA ASP A 180 15.17 8.46 -5.80
C ASP A 180 15.03 9.98 -5.69
N LEU A 181 15.69 10.62 -4.71
CA LEU A 181 15.73 12.07 -4.60
C LEU A 181 16.40 12.71 -5.83
N ALA A 182 17.51 12.15 -6.31
CA ALA A 182 18.19 12.62 -7.51
C ALA A 182 17.28 12.52 -8.75
N LYS A 183 16.57 11.40 -8.92
CA LYS A 183 15.59 11.23 -10.01
C LYS A 183 14.43 12.23 -9.91
N ILE A 184 13.88 12.43 -8.71
CA ILE A 184 12.80 13.39 -8.48
C ILE A 184 13.26 14.81 -8.85
N ILE A 185 14.46 15.21 -8.46
CA ILE A 185 15.01 16.54 -8.80
C ILE A 185 15.21 16.65 -10.31
N ASP A 186 15.76 15.62 -10.97
CA ASP A 186 16.04 15.69 -12.42
C ASP A 186 14.75 15.68 -13.27
N GLN A 187 13.71 14.97 -12.83
CA GLN A 187 12.39 14.95 -13.47
C GLN A 187 11.55 16.21 -13.22
N ASN A 188 11.97 17.09 -12.31
CA ASN A 188 11.27 18.34 -11.99
C ASN A 188 12.19 19.55 -12.21
N PRO A 189 12.32 20.06 -13.46
CA PRO A 189 13.22 21.17 -13.79
C PRO A 189 12.98 22.42 -12.92
N GLN A 190 11.73 22.72 -12.59
CA GLN A 190 11.37 23.86 -11.73
C GLN A 190 11.91 23.70 -10.30
N LEU A 191 11.80 22.49 -9.74
CA LEU A 191 12.32 22.20 -8.40
C LEU A 191 13.85 22.29 -8.39
N LYS A 192 14.49 21.73 -9.42
CA LYS A 192 15.94 21.81 -9.61
C LYS A 192 16.43 23.25 -9.71
N GLU A 193 15.77 24.07 -10.52
CA GLU A 193 16.11 25.48 -10.69
C GLU A 193 15.87 26.28 -9.41
N ALA A 194 14.78 26.00 -8.68
CA ALA A 194 14.51 26.62 -7.38
C ALA A 194 15.59 26.30 -6.34
N ILE A 195 16.08 25.05 -6.29
CA ILE A 195 17.17 24.64 -5.38
C ILE A 195 18.47 25.37 -5.76
N ILE A 196 18.78 25.46 -7.05
CA ILE A 196 20.02 26.09 -7.55
C ILE A 196 20.01 27.61 -7.29
N ASN A 197 18.92 28.28 -7.66
CA ASN A 197 18.87 29.74 -7.69
C ASN A 197 18.41 30.36 -6.36
N ASN A 198 17.51 29.69 -5.63
CA ASN A 198 16.87 30.25 -4.44
C ASN A 198 16.80 29.24 -3.26
N PRO A 199 17.93 28.69 -2.78
CA PRO A 199 17.94 27.68 -1.73
C PRO A 199 17.26 28.14 -0.42
N GLU A 200 17.37 29.42 -0.08
CA GLU A 200 16.70 30.00 1.10
C GLU A 200 15.17 30.01 0.97
N GLN A 201 14.64 30.24 -0.24
CA GLN A 201 13.20 30.17 -0.48
C GLN A 201 12.71 28.72 -0.35
N VAL A 202 13.46 27.74 -0.86
CA VAL A 202 13.14 26.32 -0.72
C VAL A 202 13.10 25.92 0.76
N LYS A 203 14.08 26.36 1.58
CA LYS A 203 14.08 26.14 3.03
C LYS A 203 12.83 26.74 3.70
N LYS A 204 12.45 27.96 3.33
CA LYS A 204 11.24 28.62 3.87
C LYS A 204 9.95 27.90 3.46
N GLU A 205 9.87 27.41 2.23
CA GLU A 205 8.75 26.60 1.76
C GLU A 205 8.69 25.24 2.46
N MET A 206 9.82 24.63 2.81
CA MET A 206 9.86 23.41 3.62
C MET A 206 9.27 23.59 5.03
N GLU A 207 9.22 24.81 5.57
CA GLU A 207 8.58 25.06 6.88
C GLU A 207 7.05 24.96 6.81
N THR A 208 6.47 25.31 5.66
CA THR A 208 5.02 25.42 5.45
C THR A 208 4.45 24.28 4.61
N ASN A 209 5.28 23.57 3.85
CA ASN A 209 4.90 22.46 2.99
C ASN A 209 5.46 21.12 3.52
N GLN A 210 4.58 20.32 4.11
CA GLN A 210 4.93 19.02 4.69
C GLN A 210 5.52 18.03 3.67
N LYS A 211 5.13 18.11 2.39
CA LYS A 211 5.67 17.24 1.33
C LYS A 211 7.13 17.60 1.03
N LEU A 212 7.45 18.89 0.89
CA LEU A 212 8.83 19.37 0.71
C LEU A 212 9.70 19.03 1.93
N LYS A 213 9.15 19.18 3.13
CA LYS A 213 9.83 18.83 4.38
C LYS A 213 10.24 17.36 4.45
N LEU A 214 9.34 16.46 4.04
CA LEU A 214 9.60 15.02 3.96
C LEU A 214 10.60 14.69 2.83
N LEU A 215 10.44 15.32 1.67
CA LEU A 215 11.30 15.11 0.50
C LEU A 215 12.78 15.39 0.81
N PHE A 216 13.06 16.46 1.54
CA PHE A 216 14.41 16.90 1.87
C PHE A 216 14.80 16.62 3.34
N GLN A 217 14.10 15.71 4.02
CA GLN A 217 14.40 15.40 5.41
C GLN A 217 15.82 14.83 5.55
N GLY A 218 16.67 15.50 6.34
CA GLY A 218 18.08 15.10 6.52
C GLY A 218 19.00 15.52 5.37
N VAL A 219 18.50 16.29 4.39
CA VAL A 219 19.27 16.83 3.26
C VAL A 219 19.66 18.28 3.58
N ASN A 220 20.94 18.60 3.39
CA ASN A 220 21.40 19.99 3.46
C ASN A 220 21.19 20.64 2.08
N ILE A 221 20.23 21.56 2.00
CA ILE A 221 19.84 22.23 0.75
C ILE A 221 20.99 23.06 0.15
N ASP A 222 21.84 23.66 0.98
CA ASP A 222 22.98 24.47 0.48
C ASP A 222 23.99 23.59 -0.24
N LYS A 223 24.37 22.46 0.40
CA LYS A 223 25.25 21.47 -0.22
C LYS A 223 24.66 20.89 -1.50
N LEU A 224 23.34 20.65 -1.51
CA LEU A 224 22.64 20.15 -2.69
C LEU A 224 22.65 21.18 -3.83
N SER A 225 22.40 22.46 -3.52
CA SER A 225 22.52 23.58 -4.45
C SER A 225 23.93 23.62 -5.08
N ASP A 226 24.97 23.52 -4.26
CA ASP A 226 26.36 23.58 -4.75
C ASP A 226 26.69 22.42 -5.68
N ILE A 227 26.26 21.21 -5.34
CA ILE A 227 26.43 20.02 -6.20
C ILE A 227 25.70 20.22 -7.54
N LEU A 228 24.44 20.68 -7.50
CA LEU A 228 23.65 20.89 -8.72
C LEU A 228 24.25 21.99 -9.61
N LYS A 229 24.78 23.08 -9.03
CA LYS A 229 25.51 24.13 -9.76
C LYS A 229 26.75 23.60 -10.45
N GLN A 230 27.53 22.75 -9.77
CA GLN A 230 28.72 22.12 -10.35
C GLN A 230 28.33 21.21 -11.53
N ILE A 231 27.26 20.42 -11.38
CA ILE A 231 26.75 19.55 -12.45
C ILE A 231 26.28 20.37 -13.66
N GLU A 232 25.56 21.47 -13.46
CA GLU A 232 25.11 22.33 -14.57
C GLU A 232 26.27 23.05 -15.26
N THR A 233 27.26 23.50 -14.48
CA THR A 233 28.47 24.13 -15.02
C THR A 233 29.24 23.13 -15.87
N ALA A 234 29.43 21.89 -15.37
CA ALA A 234 30.07 20.83 -16.13
C ALA A 234 29.31 20.46 -17.40
N LYS A 235 27.97 20.39 -17.34
CA LYS A 235 27.13 20.16 -18.54
C LYS A 235 27.25 21.28 -19.57
N LYS A 236 27.30 22.55 -19.13
CA LYS A 236 27.53 23.70 -20.02
C LYS A 236 28.91 23.64 -20.66
N THR A 237 29.96 23.36 -19.88
CA THR A 237 31.33 23.23 -20.42
C THR A 237 31.44 22.08 -21.43
N LEU A 238 30.79 20.94 -21.16
CA LEU A 238 30.73 19.82 -22.11
C LEU A 238 29.95 20.19 -23.38
N ALA A 239 28.81 20.87 -23.25
CA ALA A 239 28.03 21.34 -24.40
C ALA A 239 28.81 22.39 -25.22
N GLU A 240 29.54 23.29 -24.58
CA GLU A 240 30.40 24.29 -25.23
C GLU A 240 31.59 23.64 -25.95
N GLN A 241 32.15 22.55 -25.40
CA GLN A 241 33.20 21.75 -26.04
C GLN A 241 32.68 20.94 -27.24
N GLU A 242 31.45 20.42 -27.15
CA GLU A 242 30.75 19.78 -28.27
C GLU A 242 30.32 20.78 -29.35
N GLU A 243 30.05 22.03 -28.99
CA GLU A 243 29.69 23.10 -29.92
C GLU A 243 30.93 23.74 -30.57
N SER A 244 32.07 23.81 -29.87
CA SER A 244 33.35 24.26 -30.45
C SER A 244 33.93 23.26 -31.43
N THR A 245 33.76 21.96 -31.19
CA THR A 245 34.14 20.91 -32.16
C THR A 245 33.24 20.90 -33.40
N LYS A 246 31.97 21.32 -33.28
CA LYS A 246 31.09 21.54 -34.44
C LYS A 246 31.34 22.86 -35.19
N LYS A 247 31.86 23.91 -34.52
CA LYS A 247 32.17 25.21 -35.15
C LYS A 247 33.49 25.23 -35.94
N GLU A 248 34.39 24.27 -35.74
CA GLU A 248 35.56 24.09 -36.62
C GLU A 248 35.20 23.43 -37.97
N GLU A 249 34.02 22.82 -38.11
CA GLU A 249 33.57 22.21 -39.36
C GLU A 249 32.76 23.16 -40.28
N GLU A 250 32.30 24.34 -39.82
CA GLU A 250 31.44 25.20 -40.66
C GLU A 250 31.70 26.72 -40.52
N ALA A 251 32.23 27.33 -41.58
CA ALA A 251 31.99 28.74 -41.94
C ALA A 251 32.15 28.95 -43.46
N PRO A 252 31.50 29.96 -44.11
CA PRO A 252 30.22 30.61 -43.77
C PRO A 252 29.33 30.94 -45.01
N LYS A 253 28.00 31.11 -44.84
CA LYS A 253 27.19 32.04 -45.67
C LYS A 253 26.04 32.71 -44.90
N GLN A 254 26.28 33.99 -44.56
CA GLN A 254 25.47 35.22 -44.73
C GLN A 254 23.96 35.34 -44.34
N THR A 255 23.72 36.51 -43.69
CA THR A 255 22.54 37.41 -43.59
C THR A 255 21.59 37.37 -42.35
N LEU A 256 21.48 38.56 -41.72
CA LEU A 256 20.61 39.09 -40.64
C LEU A 256 19.37 39.81 -41.24
N PRO A 257 18.39 40.37 -40.48
CA PRO A 257 17.89 40.17 -39.09
C PRO A 257 16.34 39.90 -39.08
N ASP A 258 15.61 39.64 -37.99
CA ASP A 258 15.10 40.69 -37.08
C ASP A 258 14.38 40.10 -35.85
N LYS A 259 14.60 40.74 -34.70
CA LYS A 259 13.93 40.47 -33.42
C LYS A 259 12.61 41.22 -33.39
N LYS A 260 11.59 40.69 -32.70
CA LYS A 260 10.73 41.49 -31.81
C LYS A 260 9.82 40.64 -30.93
N LYS A 261 9.94 40.90 -29.62
CA LYS A 261 8.85 41.11 -28.63
C LYS A 261 7.99 39.88 -28.30
N GLU A 262 7.53 39.66 -27.08
CA GLU A 262 7.43 40.49 -25.90
C GLU A 262 7.18 39.53 -24.72
N ASN A 263 7.85 39.79 -23.61
CA ASN A 263 7.60 39.13 -22.34
C ASN A 263 6.38 39.84 -21.71
N LYS A 264 5.27 39.12 -21.48
CA LYS A 264 4.26 39.58 -20.54
C LYS A 264 3.49 38.40 -19.93
N ASN A 265 3.56 38.36 -18.59
CA ASN A 265 2.75 37.59 -17.63
C ASN A 265 3.06 36.09 -17.45
N LEU A 266 4.13 35.80 -16.70
CA LEU A 266 4.42 34.48 -16.10
C LEU A 266 3.95 34.35 -14.64
N LEU A 267 3.52 35.45 -14.00
CA LEU A 267 3.05 35.44 -12.61
C LEU A 267 1.55 35.13 -12.45
N ASP A 268 0.77 35.13 -13.53
CA ASP A 268 -0.67 34.82 -13.47
C ASP A 268 -1.00 33.33 -13.66
N ASN A 269 -0.04 32.49 -14.07
CA ASN A 269 -0.28 31.06 -14.34
C ASN A 269 0.08 30.12 -13.18
N ILE A 270 0.69 30.62 -12.11
CA ILE A 270 1.05 29.81 -10.94
C ILE A 270 -0.18 29.56 -10.03
N THR A 271 -1.28 30.29 -10.22
CA THR A 271 -2.49 30.15 -9.37
C THR A 271 -3.53 29.16 -9.91
N ASN A 272 -3.39 28.64 -11.14
CA ASN A 272 -4.44 27.80 -11.77
C ASN A 272 -4.14 26.29 -11.90
N MET A 273 -3.07 25.74 -11.33
CA MET A 273 -2.84 24.28 -11.34
C MET A 273 -3.45 23.51 -10.16
N PHE A 274 -4.26 24.16 -9.30
CA PHE A 274 -4.97 23.50 -8.19
C PHE A 274 -6.49 23.67 -8.21
N THR A 275 -7.11 23.92 -9.38
CA THR A 275 -8.57 23.76 -9.56
C THR A 275 -8.94 23.12 -10.90
N LYS A 276 -8.72 21.81 -11.00
CA LYS A 276 -9.74 20.77 -11.34
C LYS A 276 -9.08 19.40 -11.37
#